data_AF-A0A1G7Y4L1-F1
#
_entry.id   AF-A0A1G7Y4L1-F1
#
_cell.length_a   1.000
_cell.length_b   1.000
_cell.length_c   1.000
_cell.angle_alpha   90.00
_cell.angle_beta   90.00
_cell.angle_gamma   90.00
#
_symmetry.space_group_name_H-M   'P 1'
#
loop_
_entity.id
_entity.type
_entity.pdbx_description
1 polymer ?
#
loop_
_entity_poly.entity_id
_entity_poly.type
_entity_poly.pdbx_seq_one_letter_code
_entity_poly.pdbx_strand_id
1 'polypeptide(L)'
;MRKLTSTNYYNQTFLEEKCTLNELINLLSKRWLTEVMFSIEEGNNRFSTLKEDLKHISDNILADRLKLLEQHKLIIRNDNFREVPSRVEYTLSETGAKLSELLDGLCHFSETEMEFPE
;
A
#
# COMPACT_ATOMS: atom_id res chain seq x y z
N MET A 1 3.51 17.70 -9.95
CA MET A 1 2.04 17.83 -10.11
C MET A 1 1.65 17.17 -11.43
N ARG A 2 0.60 16.35 -11.46
CA ARG A 2 0.18 15.60 -12.65
C ARG A 2 -0.42 16.56 -13.69
N LYS A 3 -0.01 16.47 -14.95
CA LYS A 3 -0.57 17.27 -16.05
C LYS A 3 -1.96 16.74 -16.41
N LEU A 4 -3.02 17.46 -16.02
CA LEU A 4 -4.41 17.06 -16.24
C LEU A 4 -4.83 17.04 -17.71
N THR A 5 -3.99 17.57 -18.61
CA THR A 5 -4.20 17.58 -20.06
C THR A 5 -3.40 16.51 -20.80
N SER A 6 -2.68 15.65 -20.08
CA SER A 6 -1.86 14.61 -20.70
C SER A 6 -2.69 13.39 -21.10
N THR A 7 -2.31 12.72 -22.20
CA THR A 7 -2.90 11.44 -22.61
C THR A 7 -2.87 10.40 -21.49
N ASN A 8 -1.80 10.38 -20.69
CA ASN A 8 -1.70 9.49 -19.54
C ASN A 8 -2.79 9.76 -18.48
N TYR A 9 -3.12 11.03 -18.22
CA TYR A 9 -4.21 11.38 -17.31
C TYR A 9 -5.56 10.89 -17.85
N TYR A 10 -5.89 11.21 -19.10
CA TYR A 10 -7.15 10.78 -19.72
C TYR A 10 -7.30 9.26 -19.77
N ASN A 11 -6.23 8.53 -20.12
CA ASN A 11 -6.25 7.07 -20.15
C ASN A 11 -6.53 6.47 -18.78
N GLN A 12 -5.93 7.03 -17.72
CA GLN A 12 -6.18 6.56 -16.37
C GLN A 12 -7.63 6.81 -15.94
N THR A 13 -8.15 8.02 -16.15
CA THR A 13 -9.54 8.35 -15.82
C THR A 13 -10.52 7.42 -16.56
N PHE A 14 -10.29 7.17 -17.85
CA PHE A 14 -11.12 6.23 -18.62
C PHE A 14 -11.12 4.81 -18.04
N LEU A 15 -9.97 4.31 -17.58
CA LEU A 15 -9.87 2.98 -16.95
C LEU A 15 -10.57 2.93 -15.60
N GLU A 16 -10.42 3.97 -14.78
CA GLU A 16 -11.07 4.11 -13.47
C GLU A 16 -12.60 4.17 -13.60
N GLU A 17 -13.13 4.89 -14.61
CA GLU A 17 -14.57 4.95 -14.91
C GLU A 17 -15.15 3.62 -15.42
N LYS A 18 -14.30 2.77 -16.04
CA LYS A 18 -14.74 1.51 -16.64
C LYS A 18 -15.10 0.45 -15.59
N CYS A 19 -14.29 0.34 -14.53
CA CYS A 19 -14.40 -0.70 -13.51
C CYS A 19 -13.61 -0.32 -12.26
N THR A 20 -14.23 -0.46 -11.08
CA THR A 20 -13.59 -0.20 -9.78
C THR A 20 -12.38 -1.09 -9.52
N LEU A 21 -12.30 -2.27 -10.14
CA LEU A 21 -11.09 -3.11 -10.13
C LEU A 21 -9.88 -2.36 -10.70
N ASN A 22 -10.04 -1.57 -11.76
CA ASN A 22 -8.93 -0.83 -12.36
C ASN A 22 -8.41 0.25 -11.41
N GLU A 23 -9.29 0.88 -10.64
CA GLU A 23 -8.91 1.85 -9.61
C GLU A 23 -8.08 1.17 -8.51
N LEU A 24 -8.53 0.00 -8.04
CA LEU A 24 -7.79 -0.80 -7.06
C LEU A 24 -6.42 -1.25 -7.59
N ILE A 25 -6.36 -1.79 -8.81
CA ILE A 25 -5.09 -2.21 -9.43
C ILE A 25 -4.15 -1.02 -9.61
N ASN A 26 -4.67 0.15 -10.01
CA ASN A 26 -3.86 1.37 -10.10
C ASN A 26 -3.32 1.81 -8.73
N LEU A 27 -4.10 1.69 -7.66
CA LEU A 27 -3.63 1.92 -6.29
C LEU A 27 -2.51 0.93 -5.93
N LEU A 28 -2.76 -0.38 -6.06
CA LEU A 28 -1.82 -1.46 -5.71
C LEU A 28 -0.52 -1.41 -6.53
N SER A 29 -0.60 -0.97 -7.80
CA SER A 29 0.57 -0.83 -8.68
C SER A 29 1.53 0.30 -8.26
N LYS A 30 1.14 1.16 -7.30
CA LYS A 30 2.05 2.17 -6.74
C LYS A 30 3.20 1.45 -6.05
N ARG A 31 4.40 1.58 -6.61
CA ARG A 31 5.64 1.00 -6.07
C ARG A 31 5.74 1.17 -4.55
N TRP A 32 6.00 0.08 -3.83
CA TRP A 32 6.05 -0.04 -2.36
C TRP A 32 4.70 -0.12 -1.62
N LEU A 33 3.54 0.09 -2.26
CA LEU A 33 2.28 0.14 -1.51
C LEU A 33 1.91 -1.20 -0.88
N THR A 34 1.93 -2.28 -1.68
CA THR A 34 1.64 -3.64 -1.20
C THR A 34 2.67 -4.10 -0.18
N GLU A 35 3.95 -3.86 -0.46
CA GLU A 35 5.04 -4.23 0.44
C GLU A 35 4.96 -3.56 1.81
N VAL A 36 4.59 -2.27 1.86
CA VAL A 36 4.36 -1.57 3.14
C VAL A 36 3.20 -2.19 3.90
N MET A 37 2.15 -2.62 3.20
CA MET A 37 0.98 -3.26 3.83
C MET A 37 1.35 -4.63 4.42
N PHE A 38 2.05 -5.46 3.66
CA PHE A 38 2.52 -6.77 4.14
C PHE A 38 3.52 -6.65 5.28
N SER A 39 4.47 -5.71 5.21
CA SER A 39 5.41 -5.48 6.31
C SER A 39 4.70 -5.08 7.61
N ILE A 40 3.60 -4.29 7.54
CA ILE A 40 2.75 -3.99 8.71
C ILE A 40 2.07 -5.26 9.24
N GLU A 41 1.58 -6.13 8.35
CA GLU A 41 0.97 -7.42 8.70
C GLU A 41 1.95 -8.36 9.42
N GLU A 42 3.20 -8.38 8.98
CA GLU A 42 4.30 -9.13 9.61
C GLU A 42 4.72 -8.56 10.99
N GLY A 43 4.16 -7.41 11.38
CA GLY A 43 4.36 -6.81 12.70
C GLY A 43 5.30 -5.61 12.72
N ASN A 44 5.78 -5.13 11.56
CA ASN A 44 6.52 -3.87 11.47
C ASN A 44 5.54 -2.69 11.63
N ASN A 45 5.17 -2.40 12.86
CA ASN A 45 4.11 -1.45 13.17
C ASN A 45 4.59 0.01 13.31
N ARG A 46 5.88 0.31 13.19
CA ARG A 46 6.43 1.67 13.32
C ARG A 46 7.10 2.14 12.04
N PHE A 47 7.16 3.44 11.84
CA PHE A 47 7.89 4.02 10.71
C PHE A 47 9.35 3.55 10.65
N SER A 48 10.03 3.51 11.81
CA SER A 48 11.43 3.08 11.86
C SER A 48 11.59 1.58 11.54
N THR A 49 10.70 0.72 12.02
CA THR A 49 10.76 -0.73 11.74
C THR A 49 10.45 -1.01 10.28
N LEU A 50 9.44 -0.33 9.70
CA LEU A 50 9.15 -0.38 8.26
C LEU A 50 10.35 0.09 7.43
N LYS A 51 11.08 1.11 7.90
CA LYS A 51 12.24 1.63 7.21
C LYS A 51 13.45 0.70 7.28
N GLU A 52 13.63 0.02 8.40
CA GLU A 52 14.68 -0.99 8.61
C GLU A 52 14.44 -2.23 7.75
N ASP A 53 13.18 -2.66 7.66
CA ASP A 53 12.73 -3.78 6.83
C ASP A 53 12.84 -3.44 5.32
N LEU A 54 12.22 -2.33 4.91
CA LEU A 54 12.17 -1.87 3.52
C LEU A 54 13.38 -1.00 3.15
N LYS A 55 14.59 -1.57 3.23
CA LYS A 55 15.89 -0.86 3.15
C LYS A 55 16.04 0.19 2.04
N HIS A 56 15.39 0.01 0.89
CA HIS A 56 15.53 0.90 -0.27
C HIS A 56 14.40 1.92 -0.45
N ILE A 57 13.33 1.86 0.36
CA ILE A 57 12.28 2.88 0.31
C ILE A 57 12.84 4.20 0.81
N SER A 58 12.48 5.34 0.23
CA SER A 58 12.83 6.65 0.80
C SER A 58 11.79 7.09 1.84
N ASP A 59 12.17 7.96 2.77
CA ASP A 59 11.25 8.40 3.85
C ASP A 59 10.01 9.08 3.27
N ASN A 60 10.20 9.90 2.23
CA ASN A 60 9.11 10.57 1.54
C ASN A 60 8.16 9.57 0.88
N ILE A 61 8.68 8.49 0.29
CA ILE A 61 7.83 7.47 -0.33
C ILE A 61 7.12 6.64 0.74
N LEU A 62 7.80 6.24 1.82
CA LEU A 62 7.16 5.51 2.92
C LEU A 62 6.02 6.32 3.54
N ALA A 63 6.26 7.61 3.84
CA ALA A 63 5.23 8.50 4.36
C ALA A 63 4.04 8.63 3.39
N ASP A 64 4.30 8.75 2.09
CA ASP A 64 3.26 8.80 1.06
C ASP A 64 2.46 7.49 0.97
N ARG A 65 3.10 6.32 1.09
CA ARG A 65 2.42 5.01 1.11
C ARG A 65 1.55 4.83 2.35
N LEU A 66 2.07 5.15 3.53
CA LEU A 66 1.30 5.08 4.78
C LEU A 66 0.08 5.99 4.70
N LYS A 67 0.24 7.23 4.18
CA LYS A 67 -0.87 8.16 3.97
C LYS A 67 -1.90 7.60 2.98
N LEU A 68 -1.49 7.02 1.87
CA LEU A 68 -2.41 6.42 0.89
C LEU A 68 -3.17 5.24 1.49
N LEU A 69 -2.48 4.33 2.18
CA LEU A 69 -3.11 3.19 2.87
C LEU A 69 -4.13 3.66 3.91
N GLU A 70 -3.82 4.71 4.68
CA GLU A 70 -4.73 5.31 5.66
C GLU A 70 -5.95 5.96 4.99
N GLN A 71 -5.74 6.73 3.91
CA GLN A 71 -6.81 7.38 3.14
C GLN A 71 -7.80 6.37 2.55
N HIS A 72 -7.30 5.21 2.11
CA HIS A 72 -8.11 4.10 1.61
C HIS A 72 -8.64 3.18 2.72
N LYS A 73 -8.43 3.54 4.00
CA LYS A 73 -8.87 2.78 5.18
C LYS A 73 -8.33 1.36 5.22
N LEU A 74 -7.16 1.11 4.63
CA LEU A 74 -6.47 -0.18 4.65
C LEU A 74 -5.63 -0.35 5.92
N ILE A 75 -5.16 0.76 6.49
CA ILE A 75 -4.45 0.78 7.77
C ILE A 75 -5.10 1.76 8.74
N ILE A 76 -4.87 1.54 10.02
CA ILE A 76 -5.23 2.41 11.13
C ILE A 76 -3.94 2.96 11.73
N ARG A 77 -3.87 4.30 11.83
CA ARG A 77 -2.80 5.03 12.50
C ARG A 77 -3.19 5.27 13.96
N ASN A 78 -2.46 4.66 14.87
CA ASN A 78 -2.68 4.76 16.32
C ASN A 78 -1.69 5.76 16.93
N ASP A 79 -2.20 6.92 17.34
CA ASP A 79 -1.43 7.89 18.11
C ASP A 79 -1.60 7.64 19.60
N ASN A 80 -0.63 6.97 20.22
CA ASN A 80 -0.62 6.79 21.66
C ASN A 80 -0.08 8.06 22.33
N PHE A 81 -0.93 9.09 22.46
CA PHE A 81 -0.60 10.36 23.14
C PHE A 81 -0.45 10.22 24.66
N ARG A 82 -0.79 9.06 25.24
CA ARG A 82 -0.78 8.81 26.69
C ARG A 82 0.55 8.24 27.20
N GLU A 83 1.45 7.83 26.31
CA GLU A 83 2.79 7.35 26.67
C GLU A 83 3.85 8.40 26.31
N VAL A 84 4.90 8.50 27.13
CA VAL A 84 6.08 9.34 26.88
C VAL A 84 7.29 8.42 26.64
N PRO A 85 7.98 8.53 25.49
CA PRO A 85 7.67 9.40 24.35
C PRO A 85 6.44 8.91 23.59
N SER A 86 5.68 9.85 23.00
CA SER A 86 4.53 9.50 22.16
C SER A 86 4.98 8.67 20.97
N ARG A 87 4.27 7.57 20.69
CA ARG A 87 4.59 6.66 19.59
C ARG A 87 3.43 6.57 18.62
N VAL A 88 3.78 6.53 17.34
CA VAL A 88 2.84 6.31 16.25
C VAL A 88 3.01 4.87 15.81
N GLU A 89 1.92 4.12 15.83
CA GLU A 89 1.89 2.75 15.34
C GLU A 89 0.85 2.58 14.22
N TYR A 90 1.11 1.63 13.33
CA TYR A 90 0.27 1.29 12.20
C TYR A 90 -0.18 -0.15 12.34
N THR A 91 -1.45 -0.40 12.01
CA THR A 91 -2.06 -1.74 12.02
C THR A 91 -2.94 -1.88 10.81
N LEU A 92 -3.09 -3.09 10.26
CA LEU A 92 -4.10 -3.32 9.23
C LEU A 92 -5.50 -3.05 9.82
N SER A 93 -6.36 -2.44 9.01
CA SER A 93 -7.79 -2.42 9.32
C SER A 93 -8.43 -3.76 8.96
N GLU A 94 -9.69 -3.97 9.31
CA GLU A 94 -10.44 -5.14 8.85
C GLU A 94 -10.50 -5.21 7.31
N THR A 95 -10.63 -4.07 6.64
CA THR A 95 -10.59 -3.99 5.16
C THR A 95 -9.20 -4.29 4.63
N GLY A 96 -8.14 -3.82 5.30
CA GLY A 96 -6.76 -4.12 4.94
C GLY A 96 -6.43 -5.60 5.04
N ALA A 97 -6.85 -6.25 6.13
CA ALA A 97 -6.65 -7.68 6.33
C ALA A 97 -7.36 -8.52 5.25
N LYS A 98 -8.61 -8.18 4.90
CA LYS A 98 -9.34 -8.84 3.80
C LYS A 98 -8.64 -8.66 2.45
N LEU A 99 -8.05 -7.48 2.22
CA LEU A 99 -7.30 -7.22 1.00
C LEU A 99 -5.99 -8.02 0.98
N SER A 100 -5.25 -8.12 2.10
CA SER A 100 -4.08 -8.99 2.23
C SER A 100 -4.40 -10.42 1.83
N GLU A 101 -5.46 -11.01 2.40
CA GLU A 101 -5.86 -12.39 2.09
C GLU A 101 -6.14 -12.61 0.60
N LEU A 102 -6.77 -11.64 -0.08
CA LEU A 102 -6.97 -11.69 -1.52
C LEU A 102 -5.66 -11.62 -2.30
N LEU A 103 -4.72 -10.79 -1.85
CA LEU A 103 -3.41 -10.67 -2.47
C LEU A 103 -2.57 -11.94 -2.27
N ASP A 104 -2.67 -12.61 -1.13
CA ASP A 104 -2.03 -13.91 -0.91
C ASP A 104 -2.48 -14.94 -1.96
N GLY A 105 -3.76 -14.94 -2.31
CA GLY A 105 -4.29 -15.75 -3.41
C GLY A 105 -3.66 -15.40 -4.77
N LEU A 106 -3.42 -14.11 -5.04
CA LEU A 106 -2.72 -13.68 -6.26
C LEU A 106 -1.24 -14.05 -6.24
N CYS A 107 -0.57 -13.97 -5.09
CA CYS A 107 0.81 -14.44 -4.91
C CYS A 107 0.90 -15.93 -5.21
N HIS A 108 0.02 -16.73 -4.60
CA HIS A 108 -0.03 -18.18 -4.84
C HIS A 108 -0.27 -18.51 -6.32
N PHE A 109 -1.24 -17.86 -6.96
CA PHE A 109 -1.48 -18.02 -8.40
C PHE A 109 -0.24 -17.66 -9.22
N SER A 110 0.41 -16.54 -8.88
CA SER A 110 1.61 -16.08 -9.56
C SER A 110 2.78 -17.06 -9.42
N GLU A 111 2.93 -17.72 -8.27
CA GLU A 111 4.00 -18.70 -8.02
C GLU A 111 3.76 -20.03 -8.73
N THR A 112 2.50 -20.41 -8.93
CA THR A 112 2.12 -21.74 -9.42
C THR A 112 1.80 -21.77 -10.92
N GLU A 113 1.25 -20.70 -11.46
CA GLU A 113 0.69 -20.67 -12.82
C GLU A 113 1.41 -19.69 -13.76
N MET A 114 2.33 -18.86 -13.24
CA MET A 114 3.01 -17.82 -14.04
C MET A 114 4.52 -17.97 -14.04
N GLU A 115 5.13 -17.63 -15.18
CA GLU A 115 6.56 -17.41 -15.32
C GLU A 115 6.78 -15.98 -15.82
N PHE A 116 7.58 -15.20 -15.10
CA PHE A 116 7.96 -13.86 -15.55
C PHE A 116 9.29 -13.93 -16.30
N PRO A 117 9.36 -13.43 -17.54
CA PRO A 117 10.63 -13.34 -18.26
C PRO A 117 11.56 -12.34 -17.56
N GLU A 118 12.86 -12.67 -17.52
CA GLU A 118 13.93 -11.78 -17.06
C GLU A 118 14.07 -10.50 -17.92
#